data_AF-A0A1J5TTX1-F1
#
_entry.id   AF-A0A1J5TTX1-F1
#
_cell.length_a   1.000
_cell.length_b   1.000
_cell.length_c   1.000
_cell.angle_alpha   90.00
_cell.angle_beta   90.00
_cell.angle_gamma   90.00
#
_symmetry.space_group_name_H-M   'P 1'
#
loop_
_entity.id
_entity.type
_entity.pdbx_description
1 polymer ?
#
loop_
_entity_poly.entity_id
_entity_poly.type
_entity_poly.pdbx_seq_one_letter_code
_entity_poly.pdbx_strand_id
1 'polypeptide(L)'
;MMKQEISALMDGEMFEDQADACLDRLKRHPEVQQEWESYHLIGDALRQPDHICKSFTKSFHERLQAEPTVIAPYNRTSQRARNFALSAVASVMALALVAWLSLQVGSEPAPQVAAVQQDSISAIRPASAQADDYLMAHQEFSPSADVHGATSYIRAVAGR
;
A
#
# COMPACT_ATOMS: atom_id res chain seq x y z
N MET A 1 -13.33 17.58 21.85
CA MET A 1 -13.00 16.86 20.60
C MET A 1 -13.19 17.76 19.39
N MET A 2 -14.42 18.21 19.07
CA MET A 2 -14.67 19.04 17.87
C MET A 2 -13.83 20.33 17.78
N LYS A 3 -13.62 21.05 18.89
CA LYS A 3 -12.80 22.27 18.92
C LYS A 3 -11.34 22.05 18.54
N GLN A 4 -10.76 20.90 18.95
CA GLN A 4 -9.38 20.53 18.61
C GLN A 4 -9.28 20.17 17.14
N GLU A 5 -10.26 19.44 16.60
CA GLU A 5 -10.33 19.12 15.18
C GLU A 5 -10.43 20.39 14.33
N ILE A 6 -11.26 21.36 14.74
CA ILE A 6 -11.34 22.68 14.08
C ILE A 6 -9.99 23.40 14.11
N SER A 7 -9.31 23.45 15.26
CA SER A 7 -7.99 24.10 15.36
C SER A 7 -6.97 23.42 14.45
N ALA A 8 -6.87 22.09 14.51
CA ALA A 8 -5.96 21.32 13.66
C ALA A 8 -6.27 21.51 12.17
N LEU A 9 -7.56 21.62 11.80
CA LEU A 9 -7.98 21.94 10.44
C LEU A 9 -7.53 23.34 10.01
N MET A 10 -7.67 24.34 10.88
CA MET A 10 -7.24 25.72 10.62
C MET A 10 -5.73 25.84 10.44
N ASP A 11 -4.97 25.11 11.24
CA ASP A 11 -3.50 25.11 11.21
C ASP A 11 -2.92 24.23 10.09
N GLY A 12 -3.77 23.46 9.39
CA GLY A 12 -3.36 22.56 8.31
C GLY A 12 -2.65 21.28 8.81
N GLU A 13 -2.87 20.90 10.06
CA GLU A 13 -2.22 19.76 10.72
C GLU A 13 -3.01 18.44 10.57
N MET A 14 -4.15 18.44 9.87
CA MET A 14 -4.97 17.25 9.63
C MET A 14 -4.58 16.51 8.35
N PHE A 15 -4.68 15.18 8.40
CA PHE A 15 -4.65 14.34 7.19
C PHE A 15 -5.88 14.59 6.31
N GLU A 16 -5.75 14.37 5.00
CA GLU A 16 -6.76 14.72 3.99
C GLU A 16 -8.12 14.06 4.25
N ASP A 17 -8.14 12.78 4.60
CA ASP A 17 -9.34 12.01 4.94
C ASP A 17 -10.07 12.55 6.18
N GLN A 18 -9.30 12.98 7.18
CA GLN A 18 -9.84 13.58 8.41
C GLN A 18 -10.36 14.99 8.15
N ALA A 19 -9.67 15.76 7.32
CA ALA A 19 -10.06 17.10 6.93
C ALA A 19 -11.41 17.08 6.18
N ASP A 20 -11.58 16.15 5.24
CA ASP A 20 -12.85 15.98 4.52
C ASP A 20 -14.01 15.66 5.47
N ALA A 21 -13.81 14.72 6.41
CA ALA A 21 -14.82 14.37 7.40
C ALA A 21 -15.16 15.55 8.33
N CYS A 22 -14.16 16.36 8.70
CA CYS A 22 -14.34 17.56 9.51
C CYS A 22 -15.13 18.64 8.74
N LEU A 23 -14.76 18.91 7.49
CA LEU A 23 -15.45 19.86 6.60
C LEU A 23 -16.92 19.45 6.37
N ASP A 24 -17.18 18.17 6.18
CA ASP A 24 -18.55 17.68 6.00
C ASP A 24 -19.41 17.83 7.24
N ARG A 25 -18.81 17.77 8.44
CA ARG A 25 -19.51 18.08 9.69
C ARG A 25 -19.72 19.59 9.82
N LEU A 26 -18.72 20.41 9.48
CA LEU A 26 -18.82 21.88 9.47
C LEU A 26 -20.02 22.35 8.64
N LYS A 27 -20.25 21.74 7.47
CA LYS A 27 -21.37 22.07 6.57
C LYS A 27 -22.75 21.68 7.12
N ARG A 28 -22.83 20.68 8.00
CA ARG A 28 -24.10 20.10 8.49
C ARG A 28 -24.53 20.63 9.86
N HIS A 29 -23.58 21.13 10.64
CA HIS A 29 -23.77 21.47 12.05
C HIS A 29 -23.52 22.97 12.30
N PRO A 30 -24.57 23.79 12.46
CA PRO A 30 -24.42 25.24 12.63
C PRO A 30 -23.63 25.63 13.89
N GLU A 31 -23.69 24.83 14.96
CA GLU A 31 -22.91 25.04 16.18
C GLU A 31 -21.40 24.95 15.94
N VAL A 32 -20.98 24.12 14.98
CA VAL A 32 -19.57 23.94 14.60
C VAL A 32 -19.11 25.09 13.72
N GLN A 33 -19.99 25.54 12.81
CA GLN A 33 -19.75 26.71 11.98
C GLN A 33 -19.52 27.97 12.83
N GLN A 34 -20.28 28.14 13.91
CA GLN A 34 -20.10 29.28 14.81
C GLN A 34 -18.73 29.28 15.52
N GLU A 35 -18.24 28.10 15.93
CA GLU A 35 -16.90 27.98 16.53
C GLU A 35 -15.80 28.29 15.50
N TRP A 36 -15.95 27.79 14.26
CA TRP A 36 -15.06 28.12 13.14
C TRP A 36 -14.99 29.62 12.87
N GLU A 37 -16.14 30.29 12.80
CA GLU A 37 -16.21 31.75 12.63
C GLU A 37 -15.54 32.49 13.80
N SER A 38 -15.75 32.02 15.03
CA SER A 38 -15.19 32.64 16.23
C SER A 38 -13.65 32.57 16.25
N TYR A 39 -13.08 31.43 15.86
CA TYR A 39 -11.62 31.26 15.86
C TYR A 39 -10.94 32.10 14.77
N HIS A 40 -11.52 32.16 13.58
CA HIS A 40 -11.03 33.07 12.55
C HIS A 40 -11.16 34.53 12.97
N LEU A 41 -12.28 34.92 13.60
CA LEU A 41 -12.46 36.28 14.09
C LEU A 41 -11.41 36.66 15.16
N ILE A 42 -11.08 35.74 16.08
CA ILE A 42 -10.00 35.96 17.06
C ILE A 42 -8.66 36.13 16.32
N GLY A 43 -8.37 35.26 15.36
CA GLY A 43 -7.15 35.34 14.54
C GLY A 43 -7.02 36.67 13.79
N ASP A 44 -8.11 37.11 13.16
CA ASP A 44 -8.17 38.37 12.41
C ASP A 44 -8.04 39.57 13.35
N ALA A 45 -8.67 39.54 14.52
CA ALA A 45 -8.54 40.59 15.53
C ALA A 45 -7.10 40.73 16.05
N LEU A 46 -6.37 39.63 16.16
CA LEU A 46 -4.97 39.65 16.63
C LEU A 46 -3.98 40.08 15.53
N ARG A 47 -4.23 39.72 14.27
CA ARG A 47 -3.28 39.96 13.16
C ARG A 47 -3.59 41.23 12.37
N GLN A 48 -4.87 41.55 12.20
CA GLN A 48 -5.37 42.60 11.29
C GLN A 48 -6.61 43.32 11.88
N PRO A 49 -6.49 43.94 13.06
CA PRO A 49 -7.63 44.55 13.75
C PRO A 49 -8.34 45.64 12.92
N ASP A 50 -7.59 46.37 12.09
CA ASP A 50 -8.12 47.47 11.26
C ASP A 50 -8.98 46.98 10.08
N HIS A 51 -8.93 45.69 9.76
CA HIS A 51 -9.61 45.10 8.59
C HIS A 51 -10.84 44.25 8.94
N ILE A 52 -11.27 44.25 10.20
CA ILE A 52 -12.47 43.49 10.61
C ILE A 52 -13.73 44.16 10.08
N CYS A 53 -14.39 43.51 9.12
CA CYS A 53 -15.65 43.98 8.55
C CYS A 53 -16.84 43.17 9.06
N LYS A 54 -17.88 43.85 9.55
CA LYS A 54 -19.14 43.19 9.95
C LYS A 54 -19.87 42.68 8.71
N SER A 55 -20.43 41.47 8.78
CA SER A 55 -21.28 40.89 7.73
C SER A 55 -20.58 40.64 6.38
N PHE A 56 -19.25 40.56 6.36
CA PHE A 56 -18.50 40.21 5.15
C PHE A 56 -18.98 38.88 4.56
N THR A 57 -19.02 37.82 5.38
CA THR A 57 -19.42 36.47 4.94
C THR A 57 -20.83 36.45 4.33
N LYS A 58 -21.77 37.19 4.92
CA LYS A 58 -23.14 37.33 4.38
C LYS A 58 -23.14 38.00 3.02
N SER A 59 -22.47 39.15 2.89
CA SER A 59 -22.40 39.91 1.64
C SER A 59 -21.66 39.14 0.54
N PHE A 60 -20.61 38.42 0.93
CA PHE A 60 -19.86 37.52 0.04
C PHE A 60 -20.75 36.39 -0.46
N HIS A 61 -21.47 35.71 0.44
CA HIS A 61 -22.38 34.62 0.07
C HIS A 61 -23.49 35.09 -0.88
N GLU A 62 -24.12 36.23 -0.60
CA GLU A 62 -25.15 36.82 -1.47
C GLU A 62 -24.62 37.11 -2.88
N ARG A 63 -23.41 37.68 -2.99
CA ARG A 63 -22.78 37.94 -4.28
C ARG A 63 -22.39 36.66 -5.00
N LEU A 64 -21.83 35.68 -4.28
CA LEU A 64 -21.44 34.38 -4.82
C LEU A 64 -22.65 33.61 -5.38
N GLN A 65 -23.79 33.64 -4.70
CA GLN A 65 -25.03 33.02 -5.19
C GLN A 65 -25.61 33.74 -6.42
N ALA A 66 -25.33 35.04 -6.57
CA ALA A 66 -25.73 35.81 -7.74
C ALA A 66 -24.79 35.60 -8.95
N GLU A 67 -23.64 34.93 -8.78
CA GLU A 67 -22.75 34.65 -9.90
C GLU A 67 -23.38 33.64 -10.86
N PRO A 68 -23.35 33.91 -12.18
CA PRO A 68 -23.85 32.96 -13.16
C PRO A 68 -22.99 31.70 -13.12
N THR A 69 -23.61 30.53 -13.02
CA THR A 69 -22.90 29.24 -13.06
C THR A 69 -22.18 29.11 -14.41
N VAL A 70 -20.85 29.27 -14.40
CA VAL A 70 -20.02 29.05 -15.59
C VAL A 70 -20.00 27.55 -15.88
N ILE A 71 -20.81 27.12 -16.86
CA ILE A 71 -20.72 25.76 -17.40
C ILE A 71 -19.44 25.70 -18.25
N ALA A 72 -18.31 25.46 -17.59
CA ALA A 72 -17.10 25.01 -18.26
C ALA A 72 -17.23 23.49 -18.45
N PRO A 73 -17.46 22.97 -19.66
CA PRO A 73 -17.50 21.53 -19.89
C PRO A 73 -16.12 20.95 -19.60
N TYR A 74 -15.97 20.34 -18.43
CA TYR A 74 -14.79 19.54 -18.14
C TYR A 74 -14.94 18.22 -18.92
N ASN A 75 -14.08 18.02 -19.92
CA ASN A 75 -13.96 16.74 -20.60
C ASN A 75 -13.45 15.72 -19.58
N ARG A 76 -14.37 15.08 -18.84
CA ARG A 76 -14.05 13.88 -18.06
C ARG A 76 -13.69 12.79 -19.07
N THR A 77 -12.43 12.74 -19.50
CA THR A 77 -11.91 11.57 -20.19
C THR A 77 -12.18 10.39 -19.26
N SER A 78 -12.95 9.40 -19.72
CA SER A 78 -13.33 8.26 -18.91
C SER A 78 -12.09 7.43 -18.59
N GLN A 79 -11.43 7.76 -17.48
CA GLN A 79 -10.34 6.99 -16.90
C GLN A 79 -10.75 5.53 -16.72
N ARG A 80 -12.03 5.28 -16.42
CA ARG A 80 -12.62 3.93 -16.32
C ARG A 80 -12.55 3.18 -17.64
N ALA A 81 -12.95 3.78 -18.77
CA ALA A 81 -12.88 3.12 -20.08
C ALA A 81 -11.44 2.75 -20.46
N ARG A 82 -10.48 3.64 -20.17
CA ARG A 82 -9.05 3.36 -20.35
C ARG A 82 -8.58 2.19 -19.50
N ASN A 83 -8.96 2.15 -18.22
CA ASN A 83 -8.54 1.08 -17.31
C ASN A 83 -9.17 -0.26 -17.69
N PHE A 84 -10.44 -0.30 -18.11
CA PHE A 84 -11.07 -1.51 -18.63
C PHE A 84 -10.40 -2.01 -19.91
N ALA A 85 -10.05 -1.11 -20.84
CA ALA A 85 -9.33 -1.48 -22.05
C ALA A 85 -7.94 -2.07 -21.72
N LEU A 86 -7.21 -1.47 -20.77
CA LEU A 86 -5.92 -1.99 -20.30
C LEU A 86 -6.07 -3.39 -19.66
N SER A 87 -7.08 -3.59 -18.81
CA SER A 87 -7.35 -4.90 -18.20
C SER A 87 -7.72 -5.97 -19.23
N ALA A 88 -8.49 -5.62 -20.26
CA ALA A 88 -8.85 -6.54 -21.34
C ALA A 88 -7.63 -6.91 -22.20
N VAL A 89 -6.74 -5.96 -22.51
CA VAL A 89 -5.49 -6.25 -23.21
C VAL A 89 -4.58 -7.15 -22.36
N ALA A 90 -4.47 -6.86 -21.06
CA ALA A 90 -3.65 -7.66 -20.15
C ALA A 90 -4.13 -9.12 -20.05
N SER A 91 -5.45 -9.37 -20.01
CA SER A 91 -5.98 -10.73 -19.94
C SER A 91 -5.70 -11.54 -21.21
N VAL A 92 -5.83 -10.94 -22.39
CA VAL A 92 -5.48 -11.59 -23.67
C VAL A 92 -3.99 -11.92 -23.74
N MET A 93 -3.13 -11.00 -23.30
CA MET A 93 -1.68 -11.23 -23.24
C MET A 93 -1.31 -12.37 -22.29
N ALA A 94 -1.94 -12.43 -21.12
CA ALA A 94 -1.71 -13.53 -20.16
C ALA A 94 -2.11 -14.89 -20.76
N LEU A 95 -3.28 -14.99 -21.41
CA LEU A 95 -3.71 -16.22 -22.08
C LEU A 95 -2.77 -16.60 -23.24
N ALA A 96 -2.29 -15.63 -24.01
CA ALA A 96 -1.33 -15.88 -25.08
C ALA A 96 0.01 -16.41 -24.55
N LEU A 97 0.51 -15.86 -23.44
CA LEU A 97 1.74 -16.34 -22.78
C LEU A 97 1.57 -17.77 -22.25
N VAL A 98 0.43 -18.07 -21.62
CA VAL A 98 0.11 -19.43 -21.13
C VAL A 98 0.04 -20.43 -22.28
N ALA A 99 -0.65 -20.07 -23.37
CA ALA A 99 -0.72 -20.91 -24.57
C ALA A 99 0.67 -21.15 -25.16
N TRP A 100 1.50 -20.10 -25.28
CA TRP A 100 2.86 -20.22 -25.79
C TRP A 100 3.73 -21.15 -24.92
N LEU A 101 3.66 -21.01 -23.60
CA LEU A 101 4.40 -21.87 -22.67
C LEU A 101 3.90 -23.33 -22.75
N SER A 102 2.59 -23.54 -22.93
CA SER A 102 2.00 -24.87 -23.10
C SER A 102 2.49 -25.58 -24.36
N LEU A 103 2.80 -24.86 -25.44
CA LEU A 103 3.40 -25.45 -26.64
C LEU A 103 4.88 -25.82 -26.45
N GLN A 104 5.59 -25.20 -25.49
CA GLN A 104 6.98 -25.53 -25.17
C GLN A 104 7.10 -26.72 -24.20
N VAL A 105 6.04 -27.03 -23.45
CA VAL A 105 5.93 -28.28 -22.68
C VAL A 105 5.63 -29.40 -23.68
N GLY A 106 6.70 -29.92 -24.28
CA GLY A 106 6.64 -31.04 -25.22
C GLY A 106 6.00 -32.29 -24.60
N SER A 107 5.42 -33.12 -25.47
CA SER A 107 4.87 -34.43 -25.14
C SER A 107 5.91 -35.28 -24.41
N GLU A 108 5.70 -35.53 -23.12
CA GLU A 108 6.40 -36.60 -22.41
C GLU A 108 6.04 -37.93 -23.12
N PRO A 109 7.02 -38.72 -23.56
CA PRO A 109 6.74 -40.08 -24.00
C PRO A 109 6.23 -40.86 -22.79
N ALA A 110 5.10 -41.56 -22.97
CA ALA A 110 4.49 -42.39 -21.93
C ALA A 110 5.55 -43.26 -21.22
N PRO A 111 5.52 -43.38 -19.88
CA PRO A 111 6.51 -44.15 -19.16
C PRO A 111 6.36 -45.61 -19.58
N GLN A 112 7.37 -46.12 -20.28
CA GLN A 112 7.47 -47.54 -20.58
C GLN A 112 7.84 -48.21 -19.27
N VAL A 113 6.89 -48.95 -18.69
CA VAL A 113 7.13 -49.76 -17.49
C VAL A 113 8.06 -50.90 -17.90
N ALA A 114 9.38 -50.65 -17.86
CA ALA A 114 10.38 -51.70 -17.99
C ALA A 114 10.30 -52.59 -16.75
N ALA A 115 10.09 -53.88 -16.99
CA ALA A 115 10.11 -54.90 -15.94
C ALA A 115 11.41 -54.80 -15.13
N VAL A 116 11.26 -54.65 -13.82
CA VAL A 116 12.34 -54.60 -12.84
C VAL A 116 13.12 -55.92 -12.89
N GLN A 117 14.38 -55.86 -13.30
CA GLN A 117 15.36 -56.86 -12.91
C GLN A 117 16.06 -56.34 -11.66
N GLN A 118 15.75 -57.01 -10.55
CA GLN A 118 16.25 -56.71 -9.23
C GLN A 118 17.68 -57.24 -9.12
N ASP A 119 18.66 -56.34 -9.08
CA ASP A 119 20.01 -56.75 -8.68
C ASP A 119 20.73 -55.67 -7.85
N SER A 120 21.24 -56.14 -6.71
CA SER A 120 22.17 -55.54 -5.74
C SER A 120 21.98 -54.09 -5.28
N ILE A 121 21.58 -53.98 -4.00
CA ILE A 121 21.62 -52.78 -3.16
C ILE A 121 23.08 -52.38 -2.87
N SER A 122 23.50 -51.15 -3.20
CA SER A 122 24.49 -50.39 -2.40
C SER A 122 24.53 -48.90 -2.72
N ALA A 123 24.25 -48.12 -1.66
CA ALA A 123 24.52 -46.70 -1.43
C ALA A 123 23.76 -45.64 -2.26
N ILE A 124 22.49 -45.43 -1.89
CA ILE A 124 21.87 -44.10 -1.96
C ILE A 124 22.66 -43.20 -1.01
N ARG A 125 23.45 -42.25 -1.55
CA ARG A 125 24.06 -41.18 -0.74
C ARG A 125 22.91 -40.30 -0.25
N PRO A 126 22.69 -40.16 1.07
CA PRO A 126 21.66 -39.27 1.57
C PRO A 126 22.01 -37.83 1.21
N ALA A 127 20.99 -37.00 0.98
CA ALA A 127 21.09 -35.56 0.68
C ALA A 127 21.77 -34.72 1.79
N SER A 128 22.39 -35.35 2.80
CA SER A 128 23.12 -34.69 3.88
C SER A 128 24.37 -33.95 3.37
N ALA A 129 25.03 -34.44 2.32
CA ALA A 129 26.21 -33.76 1.77
C ALA A 129 25.88 -32.42 1.09
N GLN A 130 24.64 -32.21 0.66
CA GLN A 130 24.19 -30.95 0.04
C GLN A 130 23.62 -29.97 1.09
N ALA A 131 23.17 -30.49 2.23
CA ALA A 131 22.81 -29.70 3.39
C ALA A 131 24.05 -29.06 4.04
N ASP A 132 25.20 -29.75 4.04
CA ASP A 132 26.46 -29.22 4.57
C ASP A 132 26.94 -27.97 3.79
N ASP A 133 26.89 -28.01 2.45
CA ASP A 133 27.23 -26.86 1.58
C ASP A 133 26.26 -25.69 1.76
N TYR A 134 24.96 -25.98 1.88
CA TYR A 134 23.93 -24.95 2.11
C TYR A 134 24.08 -24.30 3.49
N LEU A 135 24.37 -25.09 4.53
CA LEU A 135 24.59 -24.58 5.88
C LEU A 135 25.89 -23.78 5.99
N MET A 136 26.95 -24.17 5.27
CA MET A 136 28.22 -23.43 5.23
C MET A 136 28.06 -22.08 4.51
N ALA A 137 27.33 -22.03 3.39
CA ALA A 137 27.04 -20.80 2.67
C ALA A 137 26.16 -19.82 3.49
N HIS A 138 25.29 -20.33 4.36
CA HIS A 138 24.42 -19.52 5.21
C HIS A 138 25.05 -19.10 6.55
N GLN A 139 26.16 -19.71 6.97
CA GLN A 139 26.90 -19.30 8.17
C GLN A 139 27.70 -17.99 7.99
N GLU A 140 28.09 -17.66 6.76
CA GLU A 140 28.90 -16.46 6.46
C GLU A 140 28.10 -15.14 6.66
N PHE A 141 26.76 -15.22 6.62
CA PHE A 141 25.86 -14.06 6.68
C PHE A 141 25.14 -13.89 8.03
N SER A 142 25.38 -14.78 8.99
CA SER A 142 24.81 -14.66 10.35
C SER A 142 25.84 -15.11 11.38
N PRO A 143 26.72 -14.22 11.87
CA PRO A 143 27.49 -14.48 13.06
C PRO A 143 26.50 -14.67 14.20
N SER A 144 26.33 -15.90 14.68
CA SER A 144 25.64 -16.15 15.94
C SER A 144 26.32 -15.28 16.99
N ALA A 145 25.60 -14.27 17.46
CA ALA A 145 26.04 -13.42 18.54
C ALA A 145 26.47 -14.29 19.72
N ASP A 146 27.67 -14.05 20.22
CA ASP A 146 28.18 -14.57 21.48
C ASP A 146 27.14 -14.37 22.59
N VAL A 147 26.35 -15.39 22.87
CA VAL A 147 25.76 -15.56 24.20
C VAL A 147 26.78 -16.37 24.99
N HIS A 148 27.57 -15.64 25.76
CA HIS A 148 28.43 -16.18 26.79
C HIS A 148 27.61 -17.14 27.68
N GLY A 149 27.91 -18.44 27.60
CA GLY A 149 27.49 -19.42 28.61
C GLY A 149 26.61 -20.57 28.14
N ALA A 150 27.07 -21.40 27.21
CA ALA A 150 26.74 -22.83 27.19
C ALA A 150 27.70 -23.59 26.25
N THR A 151 28.58 -24.41 26.84
CA THR A 151 29.47 -25.30 26.09
C THR A 151 28.67 -26.36 25.33
N SER A 152 28.63 -26.28 24.00
CA SER A 152 28.12 -27.36 23.15
C SER A 152 29.29 -27.99 22.39
N TYR A 153 29.90 -29.00 23.00
CA TYR A 153 30.89 -29.85 22.32
C TYR A 153 30.15 -30.78 21.36
N ILE A 154 30.35 -30.61 20.05
CA ILE A 154 30.04 -31.68 19.08
C ILE A 154 31.36 -32.14 18.46
N ARG A 155 31.78 -33.33 18.88
CA ARG A 155 32.92 -34.10 18.35
C ARG A 155 32.45 -34.84 17.10
N ALA A 156 33.07 -34.55 15.95
CA ALA A 156 32.92 -35.36 14.75
C ALA A 156 33.79 -36.63 14.86
N VAL A 157 33.17 -37.81 14.74
CA VAL A 157 33.88 -39.09 14.58
C VAL A 157 33.96 -39.39 13.08
N ALA A 158 35.19 -39.39 12.55
CA ALA A 158 35.49 -39.87 11.21
C ALA A 158 35.56 -41.41 11.22
N GLY A 159 34.67 -42.07 10.49
CA GLY A 159 34.73 -43.50 10.18
C GLY A 159 35.57 -43.72 8.91
N ARG A 160 36.48 -44.69 8.98
CA ARG A 160 37.46 -45.08 7.95
C ARG A 160 36.84 -45.94 6.86
#